data_AF-A0A0F4TRZ1-F1
#
_entry.id   AF-A0A0F4TRZ1-F1
#
_cell.length_a   1.000
_cell.length_b   1.000
_cell.length_c   1.000
_cell.angle_alpha   90.00
_cell.angle_beta   90.00
_cell.angle_gamma   90.00
#
_symmetry.space_group_name_H-M   'P 1'
#
loop_
_entity.id
_entity.type
_entity.pdbx_description
1 polymer ?
#
loop_
_entity_poly.entity_id
_entity_poly.type
_entity_poly.pdbx_seq_one_letter_code
_entity_poly.pdbx_strand_id
1 'polypeptide(L)'
;MSDSFFSNSKIVLLKRIRADFAVEVLLTERLGELGINPFKTYLNTLVDILGTDVSESRTLFDETLEWVEKESLPNYIQGINGVFNRPYTFEREHQVEGLDLIEFERIVMDTVRWLIDAPSINLSKRSIKVSGLEQVHAALKYQIPEINIDNVYLTSFVTEPDGRKILQSRSLAEDIFAHFQHDEIPYYHGEGLGVYSVAYSSRESDVHPQLTIKDISDLVIEIAPDFLI
;
A
#
# COMPACT_ATOMS: atom_id res chain seq x y z
N MET A 1 27.41 -4.97 1.24
CA MET A 1 26.12 -5.07 1.97
C MET A 1 25.24 -4.02 1.34
N SER A 2 24.22 -4.39 0.58
CA SER A 2 23.28 -3.43 0.01
C SER A 2 22.40 -2.92 1.14
N ASP A 3 22.32 -1.60 1.32
CA ASP A 3 21.32 -0.98 2.19
C ASP A 3 19.94 -1.33 1.62
N SER A 4 19.29 -2.33 2.22
CA SER A 4 17.94 -2.74 1.86
C SER A 4 16.99 -1.62 2.28
N PHE A 5 16.15 -1.16 1.36
CA PHE A 5 15.17 -0.10 1.62
C PHE A 5 14.21 -0.45 2.76
N PHE A 6 13.78 -1.71 2.81
CA PHE A 6 12.98 -2.24 3.90
C PHE A 6 13.83 -3.01 4.90
N SER A 7 13.46 -2.93 6.17
CA SER A 7 14.03 -3.79 7.20
C SER A 7 13.63 -5.24 6.95
N ASN A 8 14.54 -6.17 7.27
CA ASN A 8 14.27 -7.60 7.13
C ASN A 8 13.06 -8.05 7.98
N SER A 9 12.87 -7.44 9.16
CA SER A 9 11.71 -7.72 10.02
C SER A 9 10.38 -7.40 9.34
N LYS A 10 10.29 -6.25 8.65
CA LYS A 10 9.09 -5.86 7.90
C LYS A 10 8.80 -6.84 6.76
N ILE A 11 9.81 -7.22 5.98
CA ILE A 11 9.64 -8.21 4.91
C ILE A 11 9.13 -9.56 5.46
N VAL A 12 9.68 -10.03 6.57
CA VAL A 12 9.23 -11.28 7.22
C VAL A 12 7.77 -11.19 7.68
N LEU A 13 7.32 -10.05 8.19
CA LEU A 13 5.91 -9.84 8.56
C LEU A 13 5.00 -9.82 7.32
N LEU A 14 5.38 -9.07 6.27
CA LEU A 14 4.62 -9.00 5.02
C LEU A 14 4.46 -10.37 4.36
N LYS A 15 5.45 -11.27 4.47
CA LYS A 15 5.32 -12.65 3.98
C LYS A 15 4.25 -13.49 4.69
N ARG A 16 3.87 -13.10 5.90
CA ARG A 16 2.83 -13.78 6.69
C ARG A 16 1.43 -13.24 6.40
N ILE A 17 1.31 -12.13 5.68
CA ILE A 17 0.04 -11.52 5.27
C ILE A 17 -0.33 -11.92 3.85
N ARG A 18 -1.43 -11.40 3.28
CA ARG A 18 -1.81 -11.63 1.87
C ARG A 18 -0.83 -10.98 0.89
N ALA A 19 -0.67 -11.61 -0.28
CA ALA A 19 0.29 -11.17 -1.30
C ALA A 19 -0.06 -9.81 -1.91
N ASP A 20 -1.35 -9.56 -2.17
CA ASP A 20 -1.84 -8.28 -2.68
C ASP A 20 -1.52 -7.13 -1.71
N PHE A 21 -1.83 -7.29 -0.43
CA PHE A 21 -1.49 -6.29 0.58
C PHE A 21 0.02 -6.10 0.74
N ALA A 22 0.81 -7.18 0.70
CA ALA A 22 2.26 -7.07 0.76
C ALA A 22 2.84 -6.27 -0.41
N VAL A 23 2.33 -6.49 -1.62
CA VAL A 23 2.70 -5.74 -2.83
C VAL A 23 2.28 -4.27 -2.71
N GLU A 24 1.07 -4.00 -2.22
CA GLU A 24 0.58 -2.64 -1.98
C GLU A 24 1.52 -1.85 -1.06
N VAL A 25 1.91 -2.43 0.08
CA VAL A 25 2.83 -1.79 1.04
C VAL A 25 4.17 -1.48 0.38
N LEU A 26 4.79 -2.47 -0.27
CA LEU A 26 6.13 -2.33 -0.83
C LEU A 26 6.16 -1.31 -1.98
N LEU A 27 5.16 -1.35 -2.87
CA LEU A 27 5.08 -0.41 -3.99
C LEU A 27 4.73 1.00 -3.52
N THR A 28 3.78 1.15 -2.60
CA THR A 28 3.35 2.48 -2.15
C THR A 28 4.48 3.21 -1.42
N GLU A 29 5.29 2.52 -0.62
CA GLU A 29 6.46 3.15 0.02
C GLU A 29 7.56 3.48 -1.00
N ARG A 30 7.85 2.57 -1.94
CA ARG A 30 8.90 2.80 -2.94
C ARG A 30 8.55 3.91 -3.94
N LEU A 31 7.36 3.85 -4.50
CA LEU A 31 6.90 4.79 -5.52
C LEU A 31 6.42 6.11 -4.90
N GLY A 32 5.98 6.08 -3.65
CA GLY A 32 5.61 7.28 -2.89
C GLY A 32 6.75 8.28 -2.73
N GLU A 33 8.00 7.81 -2.58
CA GLU A 33 9.19 8.68 -2.56
C GLU A 33 9.40 9.44 -3.89
N LEU A 34 8.89 8.89 -4.98
CA LEU A 34 8.91 9.50 -6.31
C LEU A 34 7.64 10.31 -6.61
N GLY A 35 6.69 10.39 -5.66
CA GLY A 35 5.38 11.01 -5.87
C GLY A 35 4.46 10.22 -6.80
N ILE A 36 4.71 8.93 -6.98
CA ILE A 36 4.00 8.06 -7.93
C ILE A 36 3.00 7.18 -7.17
N ASN A 37 1.75 7.19 -7.62
CA ASN A 37 0.70 6.33 -7.08
C ASN A 37 0.59 5.03 -7.92
N PRO A 38 0.86 3.84 -7.35
CA PRO A 38 0.84 2.57 -8.10
C PRO A 38 -0.54 2.19 -8.65
N PHE A 39 -1.61 2.72 -8.09
CA PHE A 39 -3.00 2.44 -8.49
C PHE A 39 -3.54 3.39 -9.57
N LYS A 40 -2.80 4.48 -9.85
CA LYS A 40 -3.17 5.50 -10.86
C LYS A 40 -2.09 5.72 -11.92
N THR A 41 -1.07 4.86 -11.91
CA THR A 41 0.02 4.84 -12.87
C THR A 41 -0.01 3.48 -13.54
N TYR A 42 0.27 3.45 -14.84
CA TYR A 42 0.03 2.31 -15.69
C TYR A 42 1.30 1.90 -16.42
N LEU A 43 1.53 0.59 -16.51
CA LEU A 43 2.41 0.02 -17.53
C LEU A 43 1.56 -0.17 -18.78
N ASN A 44 1.88 0.56 -19.84
CA ASN A 44 1.24 0.41 -21.14
C ASN A 44 2.17 -0.34 -22.09
N THR A 45 1.62 -1.25 -22.87
CA THR A 45 2.34 -2.09 -23.82
C THR A 45 1.80 -1.88 -25.22
N LEU A 46 2.66 -1.52 -26.16
CA LEU A 46 2.31 -1.40 -27.58
C LEU A 46 2.05 -2.77 -28.22
N VAL A 47 1.29 -2.77 -29.32
CA VAL A 47 1.17 -3.95 -30.20
C VAL A 47 2.51 -4.27 -30.88
N ASP A 48 3.19 -3.24 -31.38
CA ASP A 48 4.53 -3.33 -31.99
C ASP A 48 5.30 -2.01 -31.87
N ILE A 49 6.56 -2.00 -32.31
CA ILE A 49 7.48 -0.84 -32.22
C ILE A 49 7.14 0.26 -33.25
N LEU A 50 6.38 -0.07 -34.31
CA LEU A 50 6.14 0.82 -35.44
C LEU A 50 4.88 1.67 -35.27
N GLY A 51 3.94 1.24 -34.42
CA GLY A 51 2.69 1.92 -34.13
C GLY A 51 2.64 2.62 -32.76
N THR A 52 1.50 3.24 -32.49
CA THR A 52 1.14 3.81 -31.17
C THR A 52 -0.04 3.07 -30.52
N ASP A 53 -0.50 1.99 -31.14
CA ASP A 53 -1.63 1.21 -30.66
C ASP A 53 -1.23 0.42 -29.41
N VAL A 54 -1.92 0.68 -28.31
CA VAL A 54 -1.69 0.02 -27.01
C VAL A 54 -2.52 -1.26 -26.96
N SER A 55 -1.84 -2.39 -26.78
CA SER A 55 -2.45 -3.72 -26.65
C SER A 55 -2.93 -4.00 -25.23
N GLU A 56 -2.20 -3.49 -24.24
CA GLU A 56 -2.43 -3.76 -22.82
C GLU A 56 -2.10 -2.55 -21.96
N SER A 57 -2.88 -2.36 -20.89
CA SER A 57 -2.67 -1.31 -19.90
C SER A 57 -3.07 -1.85 -18.53
N ARG A 58 -2.11 -1.90 -17.61
CA ARG A 58 -2.31 -2.41 -16.24
C ARG A 58 -1.75 -1.42 -15.24
N THR A 59 -2.37 -1.32 -14.07
CA THR A 59 -1.79 -0.49 -13.00
C THR A 59 -0.44 -1.06 -12.58
N LEU A 60 0.48 -0.23 -12.09
CA LEU A 60 1.77 -0.73 -11.60
C LEU A 60 1.57 -1.74 -10.46
N PHE A 61 0.51 -1.57 -9.66
CA PHE A 61 0.09 -2.53 -8.66
C PHE A 61 -0.29 -3.89 -9.28
N ASP A 62 -1.25 -3.92 -10.20
CA ASP A 62 -1.75 -5.17 -10.80
C ASP A 62 -0.63 -5.91 -11.55
N GLU A 63 0.24 -5.16 -12.24
CA GLU A 63 1.38 -5.70 -12.95
C GLU A 63 2.36 -6.38 -11.99
N THR A 64 2.75 -5.69 -10.91
CA THR A 64 3.69 -6.25 -9.93
C THR A 64 3.10 -7.45 -9.21
N LEU A 65 1.82 -7.39 -8.82
CA LEU A 65 1.13 -8.49 -8.17
C LEU A 65 1.16 -9.75 -9.02
N GLU A 66 0.95 -9.62 -10.33
CA GLU A 66 1.00 -10.78 -11.23
C GLU A 66 2.40 -11.43 -11.29
N TRP A 67 3.48 -10.64 -11.29
CA TRP A 67 4.83 -11.18 -11.24
C TRP A 67 5.13 -11.91 -9.92
N VAL A 68 4.62 -11.40 -8.80
CA VAL A 68 4.71 -12.06 -7.50
C VAL A 68 3.91 -13.37 -7.49
N GLU A 69 2.68 -13.37 -8.01
CA GLU A 69 1.84 -14.57 -8.09
C GLU A 69 2.41 -15.65 -9.03
N LYS A 70 3.10 -15.23 -10.11
CA LYS A 70 3.82 -16.12 -11.03
C LYS A 70 5.15 -16.64 -10.46
N GLU A 71 5.62 -16.08 -9.34
CA GLU A 71 6.94 -16.33 -8.75
C GLU A 71 8.08 -16.17 -9.77
N SER A 72 7.98 -15.15 -10.63
CA SER A 72 8.92 -14.93 -11.72
C SER A 72 9.32 -13.47 -11.85
N LEU A 73 10.48 -13.23 -12.47
CA LEU A 73 11.00 -11.87 -12.66
C LEU A 73 10.44 -11.27 -13.96
N PRO A 74 10.12 -9.96 -13.96
CA PRO A 74 9.69 -9.26 -15.17
C PRO A 74 10.77 -9.29 -16.24
N ASN A 75 10.33 -9.12 -17.49
CA ASN A 75 11.18 -9.05 -18.67
C ASN A 75 10.62 -8.03 -19.68
N TYR A 76 10.56 -6.76 -19.27
CA TYR A 76 9.97 -5.72 -20.08
C TYR A 76 10.84 -5.38 -21.30
N ILE A 77 10.21 -5.08 -22.43
CA ILE A 77 10.90 -4.76 -23.67
C ILE A 77 10.95 -3.23 -23.83
N GLN A 78 12.17 -2.71 -23.76
CA GLN A 78 12.48 -1.31 -24.05
C GLN A 78 12.02 -0.97 -25.48
N GLY A 79 11.06 -0.04 -25.60
CA GLY A 79 10.52 0.42 -26.89
C GLY A 79 9.07 0.00 -27.17
N ILE A 80 8.51 -0.96 -26.43
CA ILE A 80 7.06 -1.24 -26.47
C ILE A 80 6.38 -1.11 -25.11
N ASN A 81 7.13 -1.25 -24.02
CA ASN A 81 6.62 -0.97 -22.68
C ASN A 81 6.97 0.47 -22.27
N GLY A 82 6.09 1.09 -21.47
CA GLY A 82 6.36 2.39 -20.86
C GLY A 82 5.43 2.67 -19.69
N VAL A 83 5.84 3.60 -18.83
CA VAL A 83 5.11 3.98 -17.61
C VAL A 83 4.39 5.31 -17.82
N PHE A 84 3.07 5.33 -17.59
CA PHE A 84 2.20 6.45 -17.92
C PHE A 84 1.22 6.77 -16.79
N ASN A 85 0.80 8.03 -16.70
CA ASN A 85 -0.22 8.48 -15.75
C ASN A 85 -1.65 8.29 -16.27
N ARG A 86 -1.80 7.70 -17.46
CA ARG A 86 -3.07 7.45 -18.13
C ARG A 86 -3.06 6.06 -18.77
N PRO A 87 -4.18 5.31 -18.69
CA PRO A 87 -4.25 4.01 -19.33
C PRO A 87 -4.41 4.13 -20.85
N TYR A 88 -3.99 3.09 -21.58
CA TYR A 88 -4.18 2.96 -23.03
C TYR A 88 -3.64 4.14 -23.86
N THR A 89 -2.50 4.71 -23.47
CA THR A 89 -1.82 5.75 -24.27
C THR A 89 -0.31 5.50 -24.31
N PHE A 90 0.33 5.94 -25.38
CA PHE A 90 1.79 5.97 -25.51
C PHE A 90 2.32 7.37 -25.86
N GLU A 91 1.48 8.39 -25.62
CA GLU A 91 1.82 9.79 -25.87
C GLU A 91 2.78 10.31 -24.80
N ARG A 92 3.82 11.03 -25.22
CA ARG A 92 4.87 11.52 -24.31
C ARG A 92 4.34 12.44 -23.20
N GLU A 93 3.26 13.18 -23.45
CA GLU A 93 2.65 14.07 -22.45
C GLU A 93 2.06 13.32 -21.24
N HIS A 94 1.77 12.04 -21.41
CA HIS A 94 1.25 11.17 -20.35
C HIS A 94 2.34 10.28 -19.74
N GLN A 95 3.57 10.34 -20.27
CA GLN A 95 4.70 9.60 -19.73
C GLN A 95 5.06 10.15 -18.35
N VAL A 96 5.28 9.25 -17.39
CA VAL A 96 5.59 9.65 -16.01
C VAL A 96 7.04 10.16 -15.95
N GLU A 97 7.19 11.40 -15.50
CA GLU A 97 8.51 11.95 -15.19
C GLU A 97 8.99 11.39 -13.85
N GLY A 98 10.27 11.01 -13.76
CA GLY A 98 10.88 10.54 -12.50
C GLY A 98 10.80 9.04 -12.24
N LEU A 99 10.21 8.25 -13.13
CA LEU A 99 10.30 6.78 -13.12
C LEU A 99 10.40 6.25 -14.54
N ASP A 100 11.59 5.82 -14.93
CA ASP A 100 11.78 5.13 -16.20
C ASP A 100 11.44 3.63 -16.10
N LEU A 101 11.32 2.98 -17.26
CA LEU A 101 10.96 1.56 -17.32
C LEU A 101 12.01 0.66 -16.66
N ILE A 102 13.29 1.01 -16.72
CA ILE A 102 14.39 0.21 -16.13
C ILE A 102 14.30 0.27 -14.60
N GLU A 103 14.05 1.46 -14.06
CA GLU A 103 13.86 1.66 -12.64
C GLU A 103 12.59 0.94 -12.15
N PHE A 104 11.48 1.05 -12.88
CA PHE A 104 10.27 0.30 -12.56
C PHE A 104 10.52 -1.21 -12.58
N GLU A 105 11.16 -1.74 -13.62
CA GLU A 105 11.53 -3.16 -13.70
C GLU A 105 12.34 -3.60 -12.49
N ARG A 106 13.32 -2.80 -12.07
CA ARG A 106 14.12 -3.07 -10.87
C ARG A 106 13.29 -3.09 -9.59
N ILE A 107 12.33 -2.16 -9.42
CA ILE A 107 11.42 -2.13 -8.27
C ILE A 107 10.57 -3.41 -8.23
N VAL A 108 10.05 -3.85 -9.38
CA VAL A 108 9.30 -5.10 -9.48
C VAL A 108 10.18 -6.30 -9.15
N MET A 109 11.39 -6.38 -9.71
CA MET A 109 12.34 -7.46 -9.39
C MET A 109 12.70 -7.53 -7.90
N ASP A 110 12.94 -6.38 -7.25
CA ASP A 110 13.24 -6.31 -5.82
C ASP A 110 12.02 -6.75 -5.00
N THR A 111 10.81 -6.31 -5.37
CA THR A 111 9.55 -6.71 -4.73
C THR A 111 9.31 -8.22 -4.83
N VAL A 112 9.45 -8.78 -6.04
CA VAL A 112 9.33 -10.22 -6.28
C VAL A 112 10.34 -10.97 -5.41
N ARG A 113 11.63 -10.64 -5.50
CA ARG A 113 12.68 -11.30 -4.70
C ARG A 113 12.40 -11.24 -3.20
N TRP A 114 12.04 -10.06 -2.69
CA TRP A 114 11.72 -9.92 -1.28
C TRP A 114 10.61 -10.85 -0.85
N LEU A 115 9.57 -11.06 -1.66
CA LEU A 115 8.43 -11.90 -1.29
C LEU A 115 8.63 -13.39 -1.58
N ILE A 116 9.35 -13.77 -2.64
CA ILE A 116 9.51 -15.18 -3.03
C ILE A 116 10.74 -15.86 -2.43
N ASP A 117 11.80 -15.12 -2.09
CA ASP A 117 13.00 -15.71 -1.49
C ASP A 117 12.66 -16.34 -0.13
N ALA A 118 13.28 -17.47 0.21
CA ALA A 118 12.94 -18.23 1.42
C ALA A 118 13.09 -17.41 2.73
N PRO A 119 12.11 -17.45 3.65
CA PRO A 119 10.81 -18.10 3.52
C PRO A 119 9.93 -17.36 2.49
N SER A 120 9.29 -18.08 1.57
CA SER A 120 8.43 -17.46 0.56
C SER A 120 7.09 -17.01 1.15
N ILE A 121 6.48 -16.00 0.53
CA ILE A 121 5.12 -15.58 0.85
C ILE A 121 4.12 -16.69 0.58
N ASN A 122 3.06 -16.77 1.39
CA ASN A 122 1.98 -17.70 1.13
C ASN A 122 0.97 -17.09 0.12
N LEU A 123 1.00 -17.59 -1.11
CA LEU A 123 0.11 -17.21 -2.22
C LEU A 123 -1.29 -17.83 -2.15
N SER A 124 -1.59 -18.64 -1.14
CA SER A 124 -2.94 -19.19 -0.95
C SER A 124 -3.92 -18.06 -0.66
N LYS A 125 -5.11 -18.16 -1.27
CA LYS A 125 -6.24 -17.28 -0.94
C LYS A 125 -6.61 -17.50 0.53
N ARG A 126 -6.39 -16.46 1.34
CA ARG A 126 -6.71 -16.43 2.76
C ARG A 126 -7.71 -15.32 2.99
N SER A 127 -8.77 -15.64 3.71
CA SER A 127 -9.80 -14.66 4.07
C SER A 127 -9.60 -14.20 5.50
N ILE A 128 -10.06 -12.99 5.78
CA ILE A 128 -10.06 -12.42 7.11
C ILE A 128 -11.25 -13.00 7.89
N LYS A 129 -10.97 -13.54 9.08
CA LYS A 129 -11.97 -13.97 10.04
C LYS A 129 -11.89 -13.11 11.28
N VAL A 130 -12.79 -12.13 11.36
CA VAL A 130 -12.97 -11.28 12.54
C VAL A 130 -14.32 -11.56 13.18
N SER A 131 -14.33 -11.79 14.50
CA SER A 131 -15.55 -12.18 15.24
C SER A 131 -16.25 -11.00 15.90
N GLY A 132 -15.54 -9.89 16.13
CA GLY A 132 -16.08 -8.68 16.77
C GLY A 132 -15.03 -7.58 16.91
N LEU A 133 -15.48 -6.36 17.22
CA LEU A 133 -14.64 -5.18 17.42
C LEU A 133 -13.62 -5.39 18.55
N GLU A 134 -14.03 -6.07 19.60
CA GLU A 134 -13.25 -6.38 20.80
C GLU A 134 -12.02 -7.24 20.46
N GLN A 135 -12.11 -8.09 19.43
CA GLN A 135 -10.97 -8.88 18.97
C GLN A 135 -9.89 -7.98 18.36
N VAL A 136 -10.29 -7.01 17.53
CA VAL A 136 -9.38 -6.03 16.92
C VAL A 136 -8.79 -5.12 17.99
N HIS A 137 -9.63 -4.64 18.91
CA HIS A 137 -9.20 -3.83 20.04
C HIS A 137 -8.16 -4.54 20.91
N ALA A 138 -8.42 -5.79 21.28
CA ALA A 138 -7.48 -6.60 22.06
C ALA A 138 -6.14 -6.83 21.34
N ALA A 139 -6.17 -7.06 20.02
CA ALA A 139 -4.96 -7.19 19.21
C ALA A 139 -4.14 -5.90 19.19
N LEU A 140 -4.78 -4.75 18.97
CA LEU A 140 -4.13 -3.44 19.04
C LEU A 140 -3.55 -3.17 20.43
N LYS A 141 -4.32 -3.44 21.49
CA LYS A 141 -3.88 -3.21 22.87
C LYS A 141 -2.70 -4.10 23.27
N TYR A 142 -2.61 -5.30 22.71
CA TYR A 142 -1.48 -6.19 22.92
C TYR A 142 -0.19 -5.65 22.28
N GLN A 143 -0.28 -5.07 21.06
CA GLN A 143 0.88 -4.51 20.37
C GLN A 143 1.38 -3.19 21.00
N ILE A 144 0.47 -2.31 21.41
CA ILE A 144 0.80 -0.99 22.01
C ILE A 144 0.10 -0.79 23.36
N PRO A 145 0.55 -1.51 24.41
CA PRO A 145 -0.11 -1.50 25.72
C PRO A 145 -0.05 -0.16 26.45
N GLU A 146 0.92 0.69 26.15
CA GLU A 146 1.09 2.03 26.71
C GLU A 146 0.13 3.07 26.11
N ILE A 147 -0.41 2.82 24.92
CA ILE A 147 -1.35 3.73 24.25
C ILE A 147 -2.78 3.43 24.70
N ASN A 148 -3.55 4.50 24.92
CA ASN A 148 -4.99 4.39 25.08
C ASN A 148 -5.67 4.35 23.70
N ILE A 149 -5.88 3.15 23.16
CA ILE A 149 -6.49 2.91 21.84
C ILE A 149 -7.87 3.58 21.71
N ASP A 150 -8.63 3.72 22.80
CA ASP A 150 -9.96 4.35 22.79
C ASP A 150 -9.92 5.83 22.41
N ASN A 151 -8.73 6.44 22.48
CA ASN A 151 -8.50 7.83 22.12
C ASN A 151 -7.72 7.96 20.79
N VAL A 152 -7.57 6.90 20.00
CA VAL A 152 -6.88 6.98 18.71
C VAL A 152 -7.91 7.03 17.59
N TYR A 153 -7.98 8.17 16.90
CA TYR A 153 -8.92 8.40 15.81
C TYR A 153 -8.19 8.59 14.49
N LEU A 154 -8.67 7.90 13.46
CA LEU A 154 -8.31 8.14 12.07
C LEU A 154 -9.30 9.14 11.49
N THR A 155 -8.80 10.30 11.09
CA THR A 155 -9.62 11.37 10.50
C THR A 155 -9.17 11.64 9.07
N SER A 156 -10.07 11.43 8.12
CA SER A 156 -9.85 11.76 6.71
C SER A 156 -10.40 13.15 6.39
N PHE A 157 -9.70 13.87 5.53
CA PHE A 157 -10.06 15.23 5.16
C PHE A 157 -9.62 15.56 3.73
N VAL A 158 -10.27 16.58 3.16
CA VAL A 158 -9.85 17.22 1.91
C VAL A 158 -9.28 18.58 2.25
N THR A 159 -8.14 18.92 1.66
CA THR A 159 -7.57 20.26 1.74
C THR A 159 -8.28 21.16 0.74
N GLU A 160 -8.98 22.17 1.25
CA GLU A 160 -9.61 23.25 0.49
C GLU A 160 -8.84 24.57 0.73
N PRO A 161 -9.03 25.61 -0.10
CA PRO A 161 -8.35 26.89 0.07
C PRO A 161 -8.56 27.53 1.46
N ASP A 162 -9.72 27.28 2.08
CA ASP A 162 -10.11 27.83 3.38
C ASP A 162 -9.71 26.93 4.56
N GLY A 163 -9.01 25.81 4.30
CA GLY A 163 -8.54 24.87 5.31
C GLY A 163 -8.92 23.41 5.03
N ARG A 164 -8.85 22.56 6.06
CA ARG A 164 -9.19 21.13 5.95
C ARG A 164 -10.67 20.92 6.22
N LYS A 165 -11.34 20.24 5.32
CA LYS A 165 -12.72 19.77 5.48
C LYS A 165 -12.71 18.29 5.84
N ILE A 166 -13.19 17.97 7.03
CA ILE A 166 -13.26 16.59 7.53
C ILE A 166 -14.35 15.84 6.78
N LEU A 167 -14.00 14.67 6.26
CA LEU A 167 -14.94 13.75 5.60
C LEU A 167 -15.46 12.69 6.57
N GLN A 168 -14.55 12.11 7.36
CA GLN A 168 -14.86 11.02 8.27
C GLN A 168 -13.87 11.02 9.44
N SER A 169 -14.33 10.57 10.60
CA SER A 169 -13.48 10.25 11.74
C SER A 169 -14.02 9.00 12.43
N ARG A 170 -13.15 8.01 12.67
CA ARG A 170 -13.48 6.76 13.37
C ARG A 170 -12.38 6.41 14.36
N SER A 171 -12.71 5.68 15.41
CA SER A 171 -11.65 5.09 16.25
C SER A 171 -10.86 4.08 15.42
N LEU A 172 -9.58 3.90 15.74
CA LEU A 172 -8.69 2.99 15.01
C LEU A 172 -9.25 1.55 14.98
N ALA A 173 -9.76 1.07 16.11
CA ALA A 173 -10.31 -0.27 16.21
C ALA A 173 -11.57 -0.44 15.34
N GLU A 174 -12.46 0.55 15.33
CA GLU A 174 -13.67 0.52 14.50
C GLU A 174 -13.35 0.56 13.01
N ASP A 175 -12.35 1.35 12.60
CA ASP A 175 -11.97 1.49 11.20
C ASP A 175 -11.35 0.19 10.66
N ILE A 176 -10.39 -0.39 11.38
CA ILE A 176 -9.79 -1.69 11.03
C ILE A 176 -10.85 -2.80 11.03
N PHE A 177 -11.71 -2.83 12.04
CA PHE A 177 -12.80 -3.82 12.12
C PHE A 177 -13.72 -3.71 10.90
N ALA A 178 -14.11 -2.49 10.51
CA ALA A 178 -14.95 -2.27 9.34
C ALA A 178 -14.30 -2.79 8.04
N HIS A 179 -13.00 -2.58 7.84
CA HIS A 179 -12.29 -3.16 6.69
C HIS A 179 -12.22 -4.69 6.76
N PHE A 180 -11.91 -5.25 7.93
CA PHE A 180 -11.84 -6.70 8.13
C PHE A 180 -13.18 -7.39 7.88
N GLN A 181 -14.31 -6.74 8.16
CA GLN A 181 -15.64 -7.25 7.83
C GLN A 181 -15.89 -7.38 6.32
N HIS A 182 -15.13 -6.67 5.49
CA HIS A 182 -15.22 -6.72 4.03
C HIS A 182 -14.08 -7.52 3.39
N ASP A 183 -13.34 -8.31 4.18
CA ASP A 183 -12.15 -9.06 3.72
C ASP A 183 -11.06 -8.15 3.13
N GLU A 184 -10.93 -6.94 3.68
CA GLU A 184 -9.93 -5.94 3.30
C GLU A 184 -8.95 -5.69 4.44
N ILE A 185 -7.66 -5.55 4.12
CA ILE A 185 -6.63 -5.12 5.08
C ILE A 185 -6.30 -3.67 4.73
N PRO A 186 -6.55 -2.69 5.62
CA PRO A 186 -6.32 -1.29 5.27
C PRO A 186 -4.83 -0.95 5.33
N TYR A 187 -4.32 -0.28 4.31
CA TYR A 187 -3.02 0.37 4.34
C TYR A 187 -3.22 1.89 4.31
N TYR A 188 -2.79 2.57 5.38
CA TYR A 188 -3.01 4.00 5.52
C TYR A 188 -1.80 4.77 4.97
N HIS A 189 -2.03 5.60 3.96
CA HIS A 189 -0.98 6.41 3.34
C HIS A 189 -1.52 7.71 2.74
N GLY A 190 -0.62 8.64 2.43
CA GLY A 190 -0.95 9.93 1.80
C GLY A 190 -1.35 11.04 2.78
N GLU A 191 -1.58 12.23 2.22
CA GLU A 191 -1.77 13.48 3.01
C GLU A 191 -3.21 13.76 3.43
N GLY A 192 -4.19 13.01 2.91
CA GLY A 192 -5.63 13.20 3.17
C GLY A 192 -6.15 12.53 4.46
N LEU A 193 -5.24 12.06 5.31
CA LEU A 193 -5.55 11.29 6.51
C LEU A 193 -4.61 11.71 7.65
N GLY A 194 -5.11 11.75 8.88
CA GLY A 194 -4.30 12.00 10.06
C GLY A 194 -4.75 11.19 11.28
N VAL A 195 -3.82 11.02 12.22
CA VAL A 195 -4.05 10.35 13.51
C VAL A 195 -4.25 11.42 14.59
N TYR A 196 -5.39 11.35 15.28
CA TYR A 196 -5.80 12.36 16.24
C TYR A 196 -6.20 11.73 17.57
N SER A 197 -5.99 12.47 18.66
CA SER A 197 -6.46 12.11 20.00
C SER A 197 -7.94 12.41 20.21
N VAL A 198 -8.56 13.15 19.29
CA VAL A 198 -9.93 13.66 19.36
C VAL A 198 -10.64 13.36 18.04
N ALA A 199 -11.84 12.77 18.13
CA ALA A 199 -12.70 12.51 16.99
C ALA A 199 -13.06 13.81 16.26
N TYR A 200 -13.17 13.72 14.93
CA TYR A 200 -13.54 14.85 14.05
C TYR A 200 -12.68 16.10 14.27
N SER A 201 -11.38 15.92 14.54
CA SER A 201 -10.42 17.01 14.57
C SER A 201 -9.44 16.96 13.40
N SER A 202 -9.05 18.14 12.93
CA SER A 202 -7.94 18.36 12.01
C SER A 202 -6.94 19.38 12.55
N ARG A 203 -7.02 19.72 13.85
CA ARG A 203 -6.18 20.72 14.50
C ARG A 203 -4.83 20.12 14.87
N GLU A 204 -3.75 20.90 14.72
CA GLU A 204 -2.41 20.47 15.12
C GLU A 204 -2.32 20.09 16.61
N SER A 205 -3.05 20.80 17.48
CA SER A 205 -3.11 20.51 18.92
C SER A 205 -3.68 19.14 19.26
N ASP A 206 -4.47 18.58 18.36
CA ASP A 206 -5.22 17.35 18.59
C ASP A 206 -4.57 16.16 17.89
N VAL A 207 -3.48 16.38 17.13
CA VAL A 207 -2.67 15.32 16.53
C VAL A 207 -2.20 14.38 17.64
N HIS A 208 -2.24 13.07 17.36
CA HIS A 208 -1.83 12.09 18.36
C HIS A 208 -0.33 12.26 18.67
N PRO A 209 0.07 12.41 19.94
CA PRO A 209 1.44 12.82 20.29
C PRO A 209 2.51 11.76 20.01
N GLN A 210 2.10 10.49 19.83
CA GLN A 210 3.00 9.35 19.73
C GLN A 210 2.80 8.49 18.48
N LEU A 211 1.74 8.73 17.71
CA LEU A 211 1.38 7.87 16.59
C LEU A 211 1.21 8.71 15.33
N THR A 212 1.93 8.31 14.30
CA THR A 212 1.82 8.81 12.94
C THR A 212 1.01 7.83 12.08
N ILE A 213 0.61 8.25 10.88
CA ILE A 213 -0.06 7.36 9.93
C ILE A 213 0.80 6.13 9.59
N LYS A 214 2.13 6.31 9.50
CA LYS A 214 3.06 5.22 9.26
C LYS A 214 3.02 4.20 10.41
N ASP A 215 2.99 4.66 11.66
CA ASP A 215 2.92 3.78 12.82
C ASP A 215 1.62 2.98 12.82
N ILE A 216 0.50 3.59 12.42
CA ILE A 216 -0.78 2.88 12.26
C ILE A 216 -0.70 1.80 11.17
N SER A 217 -0.10 2.09 10.03
CA SER A 217 0.07 1.09 8.96
C SER A 217 0.98 -0.06 9.38
N ASP A 218 2.07 0.23 10.09
CA ASP A 218 2.95 -0.81 10.64
C ASP A 218 2.21 -1.65 11.70
N LEU A 219 1.36 -1.05 12.55
CA LEU A 219 0.46 -1.77 13.47
C LEU A 219 -0.51 -2.71 12.74
N VAL A 220 -1.10 -2.29 11.62
CA VAL A 220 -1.97 -3.18 10.82
C VAL A 220 -1.18 -4.36 10.26
N ILE A 221 0.03 -4.12 9.74
CA ILE A 221 0.92 -5.19 9.24
C ILE A 221 1.22 -6.21 10.35
N GLU A 222 1.35 -5.77 11.60
CA GLU A 222 1.64 -6.63 12.74
C GLU A 222 0.44 -7.49 13.17
N ILE A 223 -0.77 -6.92 13.22
CA ILE A 223 -1.95 -7.64 13.75
C ILE A 223 -2.69 -8.46 12.69
N ALA A 224 -2.71 -8.02 11.43
CA ALA A 224 -3.53 -8.63 10.39
C ALA A 224 -3.25 -10.13 10.15
N PRO A 225 -2.01 -10.65 10.24
CA PRO A 225 -1.76 -12.08 10.12
C PRO A 225 -2.56 -12.96 11.10
N ASP A 226 -2.91 -12.45 12.29
CA ASP A 226 -3.65 -13.20 13.31
C ASP A 226 -5.14 -13.37 12.95
N PHE A 227 -5.62 -12.66 11.92
CA PHE A 227 -7.00 -12.74 11.44
C PHE A 227 -7.14 -13.53 10.14
N LEU A 228 -6.04 -13.97 9.52
CA LEU A 228 -6.08 -14.72 8.27
C LEU A 228 -6.30 -16.23 8.52
N ILE A 229 -7.24 -16.80 7.77
CA ILE A 229 -7.56 -18.24 7.79
C ILE A 229 -7.37 -18.92 6.43
#